data_AF-A0A8J2M6C6-F1
#
_entry.id   AF-A0A8J2M6C6-F1
#
_cell.length_a   1.000
_cell.length_b   1.000
_cell.length_c   1.000
_cell.angle_alpha   90.00
_cell.angle_beta   90.00
_cell.angle_gamma   90.00
#
_symmetry.space_group_name_H-M   'P 1'
#
loop_
_entity.id
_entity.type
_entity.pdbx_description
1 polymer ?
#
loop_
_entity_poly.entity_id
_entity_poly.type
_entity_poly.pdbx_seq_one_letter_code
_entity_poly.pdbx_strand_id
1 'polypeptide(L)'
;MSDPVAEFLAREQNVLAGIEDDSLGTSPSPYANSTGRNDKAENDIAYVNNARLLSGTIDSGLDLPTLANGVQRSSTTPSPSLVAMNIASKPEPEKIKKWREEQKIMLEMKDKNEEKKKEEMRAAGKKELEEWYARRAERLAKTRIANRKAEEDFISDRESLKDGAEWERIAKLCEFSAKNSKTSSDLSRLSTLLLKLKTQKE
;
A
#
# COMPACT_ATOMS: atom_id res chain seq x y z
N MET A 1 23.99 16.27 40.10
CA MET A 1 22.58 16.40 40.50
C MET A 1 21.76 16.16 39.26
N SER A 2 21.05 15.03 39.17
CA SER A 2 20.22 14.70 38.01
C SER A 2 19.01 15.63 37.95
N ASP A 3 18.64 16.04 36.74
CA ASP A 3 17.51 16.90 36.45
C ASP A 3 16.18 16.15 36.74
N PRO A 4 15.35 16.63 37.70
CA PRO A 4 14.08 16.00 38.03
C PRO A 4 13.13 15.88 36.84
N VAL A 5 13.26 16.76 35.84
CA VAL A 5 12.44 16.75 34.63
C VAL A 5 12.83 15.57 33.73
N ALA A 6 14.13 15.30 33.58
CA ALA A 6 14.61 14.17 32.79
C ALA A 6 14.20 12.82 33.41
N GLU A 7 14.20 12.72 34.74
CA GLU A 7 13.74 11.53 35.45
C GLU A 7 12.23 11.30 35.28
N PHE A 8 11.43 12.37 35.29
CA PHE A 8 9.99 12.29 35.01
C PHE A 8 9.70 11.85 33.58
N LEU A 9 10.35 12.45 32.58
CA LEU A 9 10.19 12.07 31.17
C LEU A 9 10.60 10.61 30.91
N ALA A 10 11.71 10.16 31.50
CA ALA A 10 12.15 8.77 31.36
C ALA A 10 11.18 7.80 32.05
N ARG A 11 10.62 8.18 33.21
CA ARG A 11 9.62 7.39 33.92
C ARG A 11 8.33 7.27 33.12
N GLU A 12 7.81 8.37 32.57
CA GLU A 12 6.58 8.35 31.75
C GLU A 12 6.78 7.57 30.44
N GLN A 13 7.95 7.68 29.80
CA GLN A 13 8.28 6.90 28.61
C GLN A 13 8.35 5.40 28.88
N ASN A 14 8.93 4.97 30.02
CA ASN A 14 8.93 3.56 30.40
C ASN A 14 7.54 3.02 30.77
N VAL A 15 6.66 3.86 31.35
CA VAL A 15 5.27 3.49 31.64
C VAL A 15 4.46 3.29 30.35
N LEU A 16 4.71 4.09 29.31
CA LEU A 16 4.04 3.94 28.01
C LEU A 16 4.62 2.81 27.14
N ALA A 17 5.92 2.53 27.25
CA ALA A 17 6.60 1.48 26.47
C ALA A 17 6.14 0.06 26.83
N GLY A 18 5.41 -0.13 27.94
CA GLY A 18 4.84 -1.41 28.35
C GLY A 18 3.45 -1.74 27.79
N ILE A 19 2.83 -0.86 26.99
CA ILE A 19 1.46 -1.04 26.46
C ILE A 19 1.47 -1.54 24.99
N GLU A 20 2.63 -1.79 24.39
CA GLU A 20 2.73 -2.15 22.96
C GLU A 20 2.66 -3.66 22.65
N ASP A 21 2.37 -4.54 23.62
CA ASP A 21 2.35 -6.00 23.36
C ASP A 21 1.25 -6.79 24.10
N ASP A 22 -0.03 -6.40 23.93
CA ASP A 22 -1.16 -7.29 24.25
C ASP A 22 -2.28 -7.22 23.19
N SER A 23 -2.08 -8.01 22.13
CA SER A 23 -3.09 -8.77 21.38
C SER A 23 -4.53 -8.20 21.24
N LEU A 24 -4.75 -7.41 20.18
CA LEU A 24 -6.04 -7.44 19.45
C LEU A 24 -5.77 -8.03 18.07
N GLY A 25 -6.11 -9.31 17.94
CA GLY A 25 -5.64 -10.21 16.89
C GLY A 25 -6.11 -9.89 15.48
N THR A 26 -5.20 -10.11 14.53
CA THR A 26 -5.52 -10.68 13.22
C THR A 26 -4.27 -11.38 12.68
N SER A 27 -4.06 -12.65 13.05
CA SER A 27 -3.11 -13.49 12.31
C SER A 27 -3.75 -13.90 10.97
N PRO A 28 -2.97 -13.98 9.88
CA PRO A 28 -3.46 -14.48 8.61
C PRO A 28 -3.53 -16.02 8.66
N SER A 29 -4.71 -16.57 8.45
CA SER A 29 -4.90 -18.02 8.30
C SER A 29 -4.26 -18.53 6.98
N PRO A 30 -3.60 -19.70 6.97
CA PRO A 30 -2.95 -20.23 5.78
C PRO A 30 -3.97 -20.74 4.76
N TYR A 31 -3.69 -20.42 3.50
CA TYR A 31 -4.41 -20.90 2.32
C TYR A 31 -4.51 -22.44 2.28
N ALA A 32 -5.74 -22.95 2.12
CA ALA A 32 -6.02 -24.26 1.54
C ALA A 32 -6.75 -24.05 0.21
N ASN A 33 -6.08 -24.37 -0.90
CA ASN A 33 -6.67 -24.42 -2.22
C ASN A 33 -7.52 -25.71 -2.34
N SER A 34 -8.80 -25.58 -2.71
CA SER A 34 -9.51 -26.64 -3.42
C SER A 34 -10.25 -26.07 -4.64
N THR A 35 -9.73 -26.52 -5.77
CA THR A 35 -10.18 -26.53 -7.15
C THR A 35 -11.68 -26.31 -7.40
N GLY A 36 -11.98 -25.36 -8.30
CA GLY A 36 -13.17 -25.47 -9.15
C GLY A 36 -13.69 -24.15 -9.71
N ARG A 37 -13.45 -23.94 -11.01
CA ARG A 37 -14.44 -23.48 -12.01
C ARG A 37 -14.13 -22.14 -12.72
N ASN A 38 -13.60 -22.32 -13.94
CA ASN A 38 -13.78 -21.57 -15.18
C ASN A 38 -13.56 -20.06 -15.23
N ASP A 39 -12.48 -19.73 -15.94
CA ASP A 39 -12.20 -18.46 -16.59
C ASP A 39 -13.33 -18.03 -17.53
N LYS A 40 -13.83 -16.80 -17.34
CA LYS A 40 -14.20 -15.92 -18.43
C LYS A 40 -13.61 -14.54 -18.14
N ALA A 41 -12.69 -14.15 -19.02
CA ALA A 41 -12.17 -12.80 -19.12
C ALA A 41 -13.28 -11.87 -19.57
N GLU A 42 -13.45 -10.74 -18.90
CA GLU A 42 -14.03 -9.54 -19.51
C GLU A 42 -13.40 -8.31 -18.84
N ASN A 43 -12.78 -7.49 -19.69
CA ASN A 43 -12.32 -6.15 -19.37
C ASN A 43 -13.54 -5.27 -19.16
N ASP A 44 -13.65 -4.62 -18.00
CA ASP A 44 -14.42 -3.38 -17.88
C ASP A 44 -13.70 -2.41 -16.94
N ILE A 45 -13.01 -1.44 -17.54
CA ILE A 45 -12.58 -0.22 -16.86
C ILE A 45 -13.81 0.68 -16.83
N ALA A 46 -14.64 0.52 -15.81
CA ALA A 46 -15.71 1.45 -15.49
C ALA A 46 -15.18 2.53 -14.54
N TYR A 47 -15.19 3.76 -15.03
CA TYR A 47 -14.98 5.00 -14.29
C TYR A 47 -15.98 5.07 -13.12
N VAL A 48 -15.50 4.96 -11.86
CA VAL A 48 -16.35 5.11 -10.68
C VAL A 48 -15.94 6.37 -9.94
N ASN A 49 -16.72 7.43 -10.12
CA ASN A 49 -16.58 8.64 -9.31
C ASN A 49 -17.94 9.27 -9.05
N ASN A 50 -18.84 8.53 -8.38
CA ASN A 50 -20.12 9.07 -7.94
C ASN A 50 -20.29 8.80 -6.43
N ALA A 51 -20.29 9.90 -5.68
CA ALA A 51 -20.27 9.99 -4.24
C ALA A 51 -21.33 9.14 -3.53
N ARG A 52 -20.88 8.33 -2.55
CA ARG A 52 -21.74 7.77 -1.51
C ARG A 52 -21.65 8.68 -0.29
N LEU A 53 -22.66 9.54 -0.11
CA LEU A 53 -22.93 10.25 1.13
C LEU A 53 -23.05 9.23 2.27
N LEU A 54 -22.05 9.19 3.16
CA LEU A 54 -22.14 8.48 4.43
C LEU A 54 -22.38 9.52 5.54
N SER A 55 -23.63 9.96 5.64
CA SER A 55 -24.15 10.65 6.83
C SER A 55 -24.54 9.57 7.83
N GLY A 56 -23.75 9.41 8.89
CA GLY A 56 -23.98 8.40 9.93
C GLY A 56 -22.92 8.39 11.02
N THR A 57 -22.97 9.40 11.89
CA THR A 57 -22.64 9.35 13.32
C THR A 57 -21.27 8.79 13.76
N ILE A 58 -20.32 9.69 14.02
CA ILE A 58 -19.28 9.57 15.06
C ILE A 58 -19.26 10.91 15.82
N ASP A 59 -19.99 11.01 16.92
CA ASP A 59 -19.45 10.93 18.29
C ASP A 59 -18.13 11.71 18.49
N SER A 60 -18.29 13.03 18.61
CA SER A 60 -17.45 13.95 19.39
C SER A 60 -18.16 15.29 19.37
N GLY A 61 -19.25 15.38 20.15
CA GLY A 61 -20.11 16.55 20.19
C GLY A 61 -19.39 17.76 20.76
N LEU A 62 -19.11 18.75 19.92
CA LEU A 62 -19.01 20.17 20.27
C LEU A 62 -19.33 21.00 19.01
N ASP A 63 -20.57 20.89 18.54
CA ASP A 63 -21.09 21.73 17.45
C ASP A 63 -21.58 23.05 18.05
N LEU A 64 -20.72 24.06 17.96
CA LEU A 64 -21.01 25.46 18.26
C LEU A 64 -21.76 26.08 17.08
N PRO A 65 -23.10 26.01 17.04
CA PRO A 65 -23.89 27.24 16.90
C PRO A 65 -25.32 27.09 17.49
N THR A 66 -25.47 27.15 18.82
CA THR A 66 -26.81 27.17 19.46
C THR A 66 -27.00 28.24 20.54
N LEU A 67 -26.03 29.13 20.75
CA LEU A 67 -26.20 30.28 21.66
C LEU A 67 -26.64 31.55 20.92
N ALA A 68 -27.67 31.45 20.08
CA ALA A 68 -28.25 32.61 19.40
C ALA A 68 -29.74 32.83 19.71
N ASN A 69 -30.38 31.98 20.53
CA ASN A 69 -31.78 32.21 20.87
C ASN A 69 -32.10 31.91 22.35
N GLY A 70 -32.54 32.97 23.03
CA GLY A 70 -32.83 33.13 24.45
C GLY A 70 -33.26 31.89 25.25
N VAL A 71 -32.49 31.60 26.28
CA VAL A 71 -32.97 30.90 27.49
C VAL A 71 -32.84 31.87 28.65
N GLN A 72 -34.00 32.38 29.10
CA GLN A 72 -34.14 33.17 30.31
C GLN A 72 -33.77 32.29 31.52
N ARG A 73 -32.55 32.45 32.04
CA ARG A 73 -32.15 31.87 33.32
C ARG A 73 -32.35 32.93 34.39
N SER A 74 -33.47 32.83 35.10
CA SER A 74 -33.68 33.52 36.37
C SER A 74 -32.78 32.87 37.43
N SER A 75 -31.55 33.34 37.54
CA SER A 75 -30.67 33.06 38.68
C SER A 75 -30.23 34.39 39.28
N THR A 76 -30.74 34.70 40.46
CA THR A 76 -30.38 35.86 41.27
C THR A 76 -28.97 35.65 41.81
N THR A 77 -27.95 35.95 41.02
CA THR A 77 -26.57 36.10 41.47
C THR A 77 -26.06 37.46 40.97
N PRO A 78 -25.49 38.31 41.83
CA PRO A 78 -24.94 39.59 41.38
C PRO A 78 -23.73 39.30 40.48
N SER A 79 -23.92 39.47 39.18
CA SER A 79 -22.82 39.46 38.22
C SER A 79 -21.86 40.60 38.57
N PRO A 80 -20.54 40.37 38.74
CA PRO A 80 -19.60 41.47 38.85
C PRO A 80 -19.60 42.17 37.50
N SER A 81 -20.19 43.36 37.46
CA SER A 81 -20.10 44.25 36.31
C SER A 81 -18.62 44.49 36.03
N LEU A 82 -18.13 43.92 34.91
CA LEU A 82 -16.82 44.26 34.39
C LEU A 82 -16.92 45.70 33.91
N VAL A 83 -16.66 46.63 34.83
CA VAL A 83 -16.38 48.02 34.51
C VAL A 83 -15.28 47.96 33.45
N ALA A 84 -15.59 48.45 32.25
CA ALA A 84 -14.60 48.75 31.23
C ALA A 84 -13.66 49.80 31.82
N MET A 85 -12.69 49.35 32.59
CA MET A 85 -11.60 50.19 33.03
C MET A 85 -10.89 50.61 31.76
N ASN A 86 -10.93 51.91 31.50
CA ASN A 86 -10.00 52.57 30.60
C ASN A 86 -8.57 52.24 31.08
N ILE A 87 -8.04 51.11 30.64
CA ILE A 87 -6.62 50.79 30.71
C ILE A 87 -5.99 51.72 29.69
N ALA A 88 -5.74 52.96 30.10
CA ALA A 88 -4.83 53.85 29.42
C ALA A 88 -3.55 53.05 29.15
N SER A 89 -3.20 52.94 27.87
CA SER A 89 -2.04 52.22 27.35
C SER A 89 -0.79 52.56 28.16
N LYS A 90 -0.47 51.74 29.16
CA LYS A 90 0.89 51.69 29.69
C LYS A 90 1.73 51.06 28.59
N PRO A 91 2.85 51.67 28.16
CA PRO A 91 3.68 51.06 27.13
C PRO A 91 4.03 49.64 27.57
N GLU A 92 3.71 48.64 26.74
CA GLU A 92 4.02 47.25 27.06
C GLU A 92 5.51 47.15 27.43
N PRO A 93 5.85 46.49 28.57
CA PRO A 93 7.23 46.40 29.01
C PRO A 93 8.05 45.64 27.97
N GLU A 94 9.24 46.16 27.65
CA GLU A 94 10.08 45.68 26.52
C GLU A 94 10.40 44.17 26.59
N LYS A 95 10.46 43.60 27.79
CA LYS A 95 10.64 42.15 28.00
C LYS A 95 9.49 41.32 27.41
N ILE A 96 8.25 41.79 27.54
CA ILE A 96 7.07 41.11 26.99
C ILE A 96 7.05 41.24 25.46
N LYS A 97 7.49 42.39 24.92
CA LYS A 97 7.63 42.58 23.47
C LYS A 97 8.63 41.59 22.87
N LYS A 98 9.83 41.49 23.46
CA LYS A 98 10.86 40.52 23.06
C LYS A 98 10.36 39.08 23.15
N TRP A 99 9.68 38.72 24.26
CA TRP A 99 9.12 37.39 24.42
C TRP A 99 8.04 37.05 23.37
N ARG A 100 7.14 37.98 23.03
CA ARG A 100 6.14 37.76 21.98
C ARG A 100 6.77 37.58 20.60
N GLU A 101 7.81 38.35 20.31
CA GLU A 101 8.55 38.22 19.05
C GLU A 101 9.29 36.89 18.97
N GLU A 102 9.98 36.48 20.03
CA GLU A 102 10.64 35.17 20.13
C GLU A 102 9.65 34.00 20.01
N GLN A 103 8.51 34.07 20.70
CA GLN A 103 7.46 33.04 20.59
C GLN A 103 6.86 32.98 19.19
N LYS A 104 6.62 34.14 18.56
CA LYS A 104 6.12 34.21 17.19
C LYS A 104 7.10 33.56 16.21
N ILE A 105 8.39 33.86 16.34
CA ILE A 105 9.45 33.25 15.51
C ILE A 105 9.53 31.74 15.73
N MET A 106 9.47 31.30 17.00
CA MET A 106 9.48 29.86 17.33
C MET A 106 8.28 29.12 16.75
N LEU A 107 7.09 29.74 16.79
CA LEU A 107 5.89 29.15 16.20
C LEU A 107 6.00 29.07 14.67
N GLU A 108 6.43 30.15 14.03
CA GLU A 108 6.66 30.17 12.58
C GLU A 108 7.71 29.12 12.14
N MET A 109 8.75 28.89 12.95
CA MET A 109 9.74 27.86 12.68
C MET A 109 9.16 26.44 12.82
N LYS A 110 8.28 26.21 13.80
CA LYS A 110 7.58 24.93 13.96
C LYS A 110 6.63 24.68 12.79
N ASP A 111 5.83 25.68 12.41
CA ASP A 111 4.90 25.59 11.29
C ASP A 111 5.64 25.26 9.98
N LYS A 112 6.77 25.93 9.73
CA LYS A 112 7.65 25.64 8.57
C LYS A 112 8.22 24.22 8.61
N ASN A 113 8.59 23.71 9.78
CA ASN A 113 9.12 22.36 9.91
C ASN A 113 8.04 21.29 9.66
N GLU A 114 6.83 21.54 10.17
CA GLU A 114 5.67 20.66 9.94
C GLU A 114 5.28 20.62 8.46
N GLU A 115 5.27 21.79 7.80
CA GLU A 115 5.00 21.89 6.37
C GLU A 115 6.04 21.10 5.54
N LYS A 116 7.33 21.28 5.82
CA LYS A 116 8.40 20.51 5.17
C LYS A 116 8.23 19.01 5.36
N LYS A 117 7.98 18.55 6.59
CA LYS A 117 7.78 17.13 6.87
C LYS A 117 6.57 16.57 6.10
N LYS A 118 5.49 17.35 5.99
CA LYS A 118 4.31 16.97 5.20
C LYS A 118 4.62 16.89 3.71
N GLU A 119 5.41 17.82 3.19
CA GLU A 119 5.88 17.80 1.80
C GLU A 119 6.80 16.62 1.51
N GLU A 120 7.75 16.32 2.40
CA GLU A 120 8.63 15.17 2.30
C GLU A 120 7.84 13.85 2.31
N MET A 121 6.88 13.69 3.22
CA MET A 121 6.03 12.48 3.24
C MET A 121 5.21 12.34 1.95
N ARG A 122 4.68 13.45 1.42
CA ARG A 122 3.94 13.44 0.15
C ARG A 122 4.86 13.13 -1.03
N ALA A 123 6.06 13.70 -1.06
CA ALA A 123 7.04 13.47 -2.11
C ALA A 123 7.53 12.02 -2.08
N ALA A 124 7.79 11.47 -0.89
CA ALA A 124 8.16 10.08 -0.69
C ALA A 124 7.07 9.13 -1.22
N GLY A 125 5.80 9.36 -0.84
CA GLY A 125 4.69 8.54 -1.33
C GLY A 125 4.51 8.61 -2.86
N LYS A 126 4.69 9.79 -3.46
CA LYS A 126 4.68 9.94 -4.93
C LYS A 126 5.83 9.17 -5.59
N LYS A 127 7.04 9.30 -5.05
CA LYS A 127 8.23 8.62 -5.57
C LYS A 127 8.09 7.11 -5.49
N GLU A 128 7.59 6.58 -4.37
CA GLU A 128 7.35 5.14 -4.20
C GLU A 128 6.33 4.61 -5.23
N LEU A 129 5.27 5.39 -5.49
CA LEU A 129 4.27 5.03 -6.50
C LEU A 129 4.89 5.00 -7.91
N GLU A 130 5.68 6.01 -8.27
CA GLU A 130 6.40 6.08 -9.53
C GLU A 130 7.39 4.91 -9.69
N GLU A 131 8.15 4.58 -8.64
CA GLU A 131 9.05 3.43 -8.61
C GLU A 131 8.30 2.11 -8.79
N TRP A 132 7.11 1.97 -8.18
CA TRP A 132 6.28 0.78 -8.37
C TRP A 132 5.83 0.63 -9.83
N TYR A 133 5.37 1.71 -10.45
CA TYR A 133 4.99 1.70 -11.87
C TYR A 133 6.18 1.40 -12.78
N ALA A 134 7.34 1.99 -12.52
CA ALA A 134 8.57 1.74 -13.27
C ALA A 134 8.99 0.27 -13.18
N ARG A 135 9.04 -0.30 -11.96
CA ARG A 135 9.37 -1.71 -11.74
C ARG A 135 8.36 -2.65 -12.40
N ARG A 136 7.08 -2.30 -12.36
CA ARG A 136 6.02 -3.08 -13.04
C ARG A 136 6.18 -3.03 -14.55
N ALA A 137 6.45 -1.86 -15.12
CA ALA A 137 6.66 -1.67 -16.55
C ALA A 137 7.90 -2.45 -17.02
N GLU A 138 8.99 -2.40 -16.26
CA GLU A 138 10.21 -3.16 -16.53
C GLU A 138 9.95 -4.68 -16.52
N ARG A 139 9.26 -5.19 -15.49
CA ARG A 139 8.88 -6.61 -15.42
C ARG A 139 8.05 -7.02 -16.63
N LEU A 140 7.07 -6.22 -17.02
CA LEU A 140 6.22 -6.50 -18.17
C LEU A 140 7.03 -6.47 -19.48
N ALA A 141 7.93 -5.51 -19.64
CA ALA A 141 8.83 -5.45 -20.79
C ALA A 141 9.74 -6.69 -20.86
N LYS A 142 10.34 -7.08 -19.74
CA LYS A 142 11.15 -8.31 -19.62
C LYS A 142 10.35 -9.56 -20.01
N THR A 143 9.12 -9.71 -19.50
CA THR A 143 8.25 -10.84 -19.88
C THR A 143 7.92 -10.84 -21.36
N ARG A 144 7.60 -9.68 -21.96
CA ARG A 144 7.33 -9.58 -23.40
C ARG A 144 8.54 -9.99 -24.24
N ILE A 145 9.73 -9.51 -23.87
CA ILE A 145 10.99 -9.87 -24.55
C ILE A 145 11.28 -11.35 -24.40
N ALA A 146 11.12 -11.90 -23.18
CA ALA A 146 11.33 -13.33 -22.93
C ALA A 146 10.38 -14.20 -23.75
N ASN A 147 9.08 -13.84 -23.82
CA ASN A 147 8.11 -14.57 -24.62
C ASN A 147 8.42 -14.50 -26.11
N ARG A 148 8.76 -13.31 -26.63
CA ARG A 148 9.14 -13.14 -28.03
C ARG A 148 10.39 -13.95 -28.37
N LYS A 149 11.40 -13.91 -27.49
CA LYS A 149 12.61 -14.72 -27.67
C LYS A 149 12.29 -16.21 -27.62
N ALA A 150 11.47 -16.67 -26.68
CA ALA A 150 11.07 -18.07 -26.59
C ALA A 150 10.30 -18.52 -27.85
N GLU A 151 9.49 -17.64 -28.44
CA GLU A 151 8.81 -17.91 -29.72
C GLU A 151 9.81 -17.97 -30.89
N GLU A 152 10.74 -17.03 -30.97
CA GLU A 152 11.80 -17.04 -31.99
C GLU A 152 12.69 -18.30 -31.88
N ASP A 153 13.09 -18.67 -30.67
CA ASP A 153 13.85 -19.89 -30.37
C ASP A 153 13.03 -21.15 -30.74
N PHE A 154 11.73 -21.19 -30.41
CA PHE A 154 10.84 -22.29 -30.75
C PHE A 154 10.65 -22.46 -32.27
N ILE A 155 10.49 -21.35 -33.01
CA ILE A 155 10.38 -21.37 -34.48
C ILE A 155 11.70 -21.81 -35.10
N SER A 156 12.83 -21.27 -34.62
CA SER A 156 14.16 -21.66 -35.07
C SER A 156 14.43 -23.14 -34.85
N ASP A 157 14.14 -23.68 -33.66
CA ASP A 157 14.30 -25.10 -33.38
C ASP A 157 13.42 -25.97 -34.29
N ARG A 158 12.19 -25.53 -34.58
CA ARG A 158 11.28 -26.20 -35.51
C ARG A 158 11.83 -26.24 -36.95
N GLU A 159 12.41 -25.13 -37.40
CA GLU A 159 12.89 -24.93 -38.78
C GLU A 159 14.32 -25.44 -39.02
N SER A 160 15.13 -25.53 -37.96
CA SER A 160 16.51 -26.07 -38.02
C SER A 160 16.59 -27.55 -38.38
N LEU A 161 15.51 -28.30 -38.14
CA LEU A 161 15.40 -29.70 -38.51
C LEU A 161 15.24 -29.83 -40.03
N LYS A 162 16.38 -30.06 -40.70
CA LYS A 162 16.48 -30.31 -42.14
C LYS A 162 15.49 -31.39 -42.61
N ASP A 163 15.08 -31.26 -43.86
CA ASP A 163 14.34 -32.30 -44.59
C ASP A 163 15.07 -33.64 -44.45
N GLY A 164 14.37 -34.67 -43.93
CA GLY A 164 14.93 -35.97 -43.55
C GLY A 164 15.03 -36.24 -42.03
N ALA A 165 14.74 -35.24 -41.17
CA ALA A 165 14.72 -35.40 -39.70
C ALA A 165 13.29 -35.44 -39.10
N GLU A 166 12.28 -35.84 -39.87
CA GLU A 166 10.87 -35.79 -39.48
C GLU A 166 10.59 -36.67 -38.26
N TRP A 167 11.18 -37.86 -38.20
CA TRP A 167 11.04 -38.76 -37.06
C TRP A 167 11.72 -38.24 -35.80
N GLU A 168 12.80 -37.46 -35.93
CA GLU A 168 13.41 -36.74 -34.81
C GLU A 168 12.49 -35.62 -34.30
N ARG A 169 11.83 -34.89 -35.21
CA ARG A 169 10.82 -33.87 -34.87
C ARG A 169 9.65 -34.48 -34.11
N ILE A 170 9.07 -35.56 -34.64
CA ILE A 170 7.92 -36.25 -34.03
C ILE A 170 8.31 -36.80 -32.65
N ALA A 171 9.48 -37.44 -32.53
CA ALA A 171 9.93 -37.98 -31.26
C ALA A 171 10.23 -36.89 -30.20
N LYS A 172 10.71 -35.70 -30.59
CA LYS A 172 10.90 -34.58 -29.64
C LYS A 172 9.56 -34.04 -29.10
N LEU A 173 8.51 -34.06 -29.92
CA LEU A 173 7.17 -33.62 -29.53
C LEU A 173 6.41 -34.65 -28.68
N CYS A 174 6.74 -35.94 -28.84
CA CYS A 174 6.15 -37.02 -28.06
C CYS A 174 6.81 -37.14 -26.68
N GLU A 175 6.01 -37.03 -25.63
CA GLU A 175 6.48 -37.29 -24.26
C GLU A 175 6.50 -38.80 -23.97
N PHE A 176 7.70 -39.40 -23.91
CA PHE A 176 7.88 -40.84 -23.63
C PHE A 176 7.96 -41.18 -22.13
N SER A 177 7.59 -40.25 -21.26
CA SER A 177 7.65 -40.43 -19.80
C SER A 177 6.49 -41.30 -19.29
N ALA A 178 6.80 -42.40 -18.62
CA ALA A 178 5.80 -43.28 -18.01
C ALA A 178 4.95 -42.57 -16.92
N LYS A 179 5.41 -41.44 -16.38
CA LYS A 179 4.74 -40.71 -15.28
C LYS A 179 3.56 -39.84 -15.73
N ASN A 180 3.47 -39.50 -17.02
CA ASN A 180 2.43 -38.62 -17.56
C ASN A 180 1.37 -39.36 -18.39
N SER A 181 1.35 -40.70 -18.36
CA SER A 181 0.33 -41.51 -19.04
C SER A 181 -1.03 -41.42 -18.30
N LYS A 182 -1.78 -40.35 -18.55
CA LYS A 182 -3.18 -40.22 -18.10
C LYS A 182 -4.16 -41.01 -18.98
N THR A 183 -3.67 -41.67 -20.04
CA THR A 183 -4.48 -42.45 -20.98
C THR A 183 -4.54 -43.91 -20.55
N SER A 184 -5.72 -44.53 -20.61
CA SER A 184 -5.92 -45.96 -20.30
C SER A 184 -5.37 -46.91 -21.38
N SER A 185 -4.89 -46.39 -22.50
CA SER A 185 -4.32 -47.16 -23.60
C SER A 185 -2.82 -47.38 -23.41
N ASP A 186 -2.36 -48.62 -23.64
CA ASP A 186 -0.94 -48.95 -23.66
C ASP A 186 -0.26 -48.37 -24.92
N LEU A 187 0.56 -47.34 -24.73
CA LEU A 187 1.31 -46.68 -25.79
C LEU A 187 2.73 -47.25 -25.95
N SER A 188 3.09 -48.33 -25.25
CA SER A 188 4.45 -48.90 -25.26
C SER A 188 4.90 -49.32 -26.66
N ARG A 189 3.99 -49.91 -27.45
CA ARG A 189 4.27 -50.30 -28.84
C ARG A 189 4.51 -49.10 -29.74
N LEU A 190 3.70 -48.04 -29.60
CA LEU A 190 3.85 -46.80 -30.35
C LEU A 190 5.17 -46.10 -30.00
N SER A 191 5.47 -45.98 -28.70
CA SER A 191 6.73 -45.43 -28.19
C SER A 191 7.93 -46.16 -28.78
N THR A 192 7.89 -47.50 -28.77
CA THR A 192 8.96 -48.33 -29.35
C THR A 192 9.12 -48.12 -30.85
N LEU A 193 8.02 -48.02 -31.60
CA LEU A 193 8.06 -47.79 -33.06
C LEU A 193 8.62 -46.39 -33.39
N LEU A 194 8.16 -45.34 -32.70
CA LEU A 194 8.64 -43.97 -32.90
C LEU A 194 10.14 -43.83 -32.58
N LEU A 195 10.60 -44.48 -31.51
CA LEU A 195 12.03 -44.50 -31.16
C LEU A 195 12.88 -45.23 -32.21
N LYS A 196 12.39 -46.35 -32.77
CA LYS A 196 13.09 -47.06 -33.85
C LYS A 196 13.21 -46.19 -35.10
N LEU A 197 12.11 -45.56 -35.51
CA LEU A 197 12.06 -44.67 -36.68
C LEU A 197 12.95 -43.43 -36.50
N LYS A 198 13.10 -42.93 -35.26
CA LYS A 198 14.08 -41.87 -34.93
C LYS A 198 15.53 -42.31 -35.18
N THR A 199 15.87 -43.56 -34.86
CA THR A 199 17.25 -44.08 -34.95
C THR A 199 17.60 -44.69 -36.31
N GLN A 200 16.60 -45.02 -37.13
CA GLN A 200 16.81 -45.48 -38.50
C GLN A 200 17.32 -44.30 -39.33
N LYS A 201 18.65 -44.18 -39.45
CA LYS A 201 19.28 -43.45 -40.54
C LYS A 201 19.28 -44.36 -41.77
N GLU A 202 18.75 -43.87 -42.89
CA GLU A 202 19.13 -44.39 -44.21
C GLU A 202 20.62 -44.15 -44.48
#